data_AF-A0AAN9ZCL3-F1
#
_entry.id   AF-A0AAN9ZCL3-F1
#
_cell.length_a   1.000
_cell.length_b   1.000
_cell.length_c   1.000
_cell.angle_alpha   90.00
_cell.angle_beta   90.00
_cell.angle_gamma   90.00
#
_symmetry.space_group_name_H-M   'P 1'
#
loop_
_entity.id
_entity.type
_entity.pdbx_description
1 polymer ?
#
loop_
_entity_poly.entity_id
_entity_poly.type
_entity_poly.pdbx_seq_one_letter_code
_entity_poly.pdbx_strand_id
1 'polypeptide(L)'
;MAPPLPRAPPRALLMGLWLLLLQALRPAGVEGHARLMDPPARNSMWRLGFPNPVDYDDNELYCGGWSVQHQQNGGRCGVCGDPWNQREPRAHEAGGKFAKGIIGRRYTVGQDITIEVDLTSNHYGYFEAKICPNNNPRYEATQECFDRYPLYVSGTRDVAMQIPPDTPKKAYLPYRVRLPPYLTCTQCVIQWTYYTGNMWGICPNGTGANGCGTPEWFRNCADVSVVTTTAGLPPPFVSAQDNPFLLYYRDLRAPYQVTPLVVRAQVCLPTDAYRRLPGMRDWCRSNCLRYPPNCPPMLCQCPDQCDAIGELAGREGADAHCQDMCIVNNPQCPEDQCSCY
;
A
#
# COMPACT_ATOMS: atom_id res chain seq x y z
N MET A 1 7.13 -63.16 -38.97
CA MET A 1 5.97 -62.54 -38.28
C MET A 1 6.49 -61.28 -37.60
N ALA A 2 6.15 -60.09 -38.12
CA ALA A 2 6.50 -58.83 -37.49
C ALA A 2 5.37 -58.43 -36.49
N PRO A 3 5.68 -57.87 -35.32
CA PRO A 3 4.67 -57.44 -34.36
C PRO A 3 3.97 -56.15 -34.82
N PRO A 4 2.71 -55.90 -34.41
CA PRO A 4 1.97 -54.71 -34.79
C PRO A 4 2.47 -53.47 -34.01
N LEU A 5 2.52 -52.33 -34.69
CA LEU A 5 2.83 -51.03 -34.11
C LEU A 5 1.73 -50.56 -33.14
N PRO A 6 2.06 -49.84 -32.05
CA PRO A 6 1.08 -49.36 -31.08
C PRO A 6 0.23 -48.23 -31.64
N ARG A 7 -1.07 -48.25 -31.31
CA ARG A 7 -2.04 -47.20 -31.67
C ARG A 7 -1.76 -45.91 -30.88
N ALA A 8 -1.69 -44.79 -31.58
CA ALA A 8 -1.58 -43.46 -30.97
C ALA A 8 -2.82 -43.13 -30.12
N PRO A 9 -2.68 -42.42 -28.99
CA PRO A 9 -3.79 -42.05 -28.13
C PRO A 9 -4.74 -41.06 -28.84
N PRO A 10 -6.03 -41.05 -28.48
CA PRO A 10 -7.03 -40.20 -29.12
C PRO A 10 -6.73 -38.71 -28.88
N ARG A 11 -6.70 -37.91 -29.96
CA ARG A 11 -6.42 -36.46 -29.97
C ARG A 11 -7.24 -35.65 -28.94
N ALA A 12 -8.41 -36.14 -28.55
CA ALA A 12 -9.26 -35.51 -27.54
C ALA A 12 -8.66 -35.50 -26.12
N LEU A 13 -7.90 -36.54 -25.73
CA LEU A 13 -7.23 -36.60 -24.43
C LEU A 13 -6.06 -35.62 -24.36
N LEU A 14 -5.35 -35.43 -25.48
CA LEU A 14 -4.29 -34.43 -25.60
C LEU A 14 -4.88 -33.01 -25.49
N MET A 15 -5.96 -32.68 -26.22
CA MET A 15 -6.60 -31.36 -26.11
C MET A 15 -7.14 -31.06 -24.70
N GLY A 16 -7.73 -32.06 -24.02
CA GLY A 16 -8.20 -31.91 -22.64
C GLY A 16 -7.06 -31.67 -21.64
N LEU A 17 -5.92 -32.37 -21.79
CA LEU A 17 -4.72 -32.10 -20.99
C LEU A 17 -4.12 -30.73 -21.27
N TRP A 18 -4.11 -30.26 -22.52
CA TRP A 18 -3.63 -28.92 -22.87
C TRP A 18 -4.50 -27.81 -22.28
N LEU A 19 -5.84 -27.97 -22.28
CA LEU A 19 -6.78 -27.04 -21.65
C LEU A 19 -6.70 -27.05 -20.11
N LEU A 20 -6.35 -28.18 -19.49
CA LEU A 20 -6.08 -28.28 -18.05
C LEU A 20 -4.72 -27.68 -17.67
N LEU A 21 -3.67 -27.88 -18.49
CA LEU A 21 -2.36 -27.23 -18.31
C LEU A 21 -2.45 -25.69 -18.49
N LEU A 22 -3.23 -25.21 -19.46
CA LEU A 22 -3.45 -23.77 -19.66
C LEU A 22 -4.23 -23.12 -18.50
N GLN A 23 -5.06 -23.87 -17.77
CA GLN A 23 -5.72 -23.36 -16.56
C GLN A 23 -4.80 -23.40 -15.32
N ALA A 24 -3.79 -24.26 -15.30
CA ALA A 24 -2.74 -24.27 -14.27
C ALA A 24 -1.70 -23.14 -14.46
N LEU A 25 -1.64 -22.55 -15.66
CA LEU A 25 -0.83 -21.39 -16.01
C LEU A 25 -1.60 -20.07 -15.86
N ARG A 26 -2.50 -19.95 -14.89
CA ARG A 26 -2.88 -18.62 -14.43
C ARG A 26 -1.63 -18.03 -13.77
N PRO A 27 -1.02 -16.95 -14.29
CA PRO A 27 -0.06 -16.22 -13.47
C PRO A 27 -0.81 -15.87 -12.19
N ALA A 28 -0.35 -16.40 -11.05
CA ALA A 28 -0.72 -15.86 -9.78
C ALA A 28 -0.33 -14.37 -9.88
N GLY A 29 -1.33 -13.50 -10.00
CA GLY A 29 -1.09 -12.07 -9.92
C GLY A 29 -0.46 -11.85 -8.56
N VAL A 30 0.81 -11.47 -8.56
CA VAL A 30 1.50 -11.11 -7.32
C VAL A 30 1.04 -9.69 -7.06
N GLU A 31 0.23 -9.52 -6.03
CA GLU A 31 -0.48 -8.29 -5.72
C GLU A 31 0.47 -7.34 -4.99
N GLY A 32 0.50 -6.09 -5.45
CA GLY A 32 1.24 -5.07 -4.72
C GLY A 32 0.67 -4.78 -3.37
N HIS A 33 1.48 -4.22 -2.48
CA HIS A 33 0.96 -3.77 -1.21
C HIS A 33 1.74 -2.55 -0.75
N ALA A 34 1.03 -1.45 -0.59
CA ALA A 34 1.64 -0.19 -0.24
C ALA A 34 0.65 0.79 0.38
N ARG A 35 1.15 1.65 1.26
CA ARG A 35 0.36 2.71 1.88
C ARG A 35 1.13 4.01 1.99
N LEU A 36 0.40 5.10 1.90
CA LEU A 36 0.90 6.44 2.18
C LEU A 36 0.91 6.70 3.70
N MET A 37 2.08 7.05 4.23
CA MET A 37 2.32 7.28 5.66
C MET A 37 2.58 8.75 6.02
N ASP A 38 3.14 9.53 5.10
CA ASP A 38 3.27 10.99 5.24
C ASP A 38 2.98 11.67 3.89
N PRO A 39 2.01 12.62 3.81
CA PRO A 39 1.00 12.91 4.82
C PRO A 39 0.17 11.65 5.14
N PRO A 40 -0.27 11.45 6.40
CA PRO A 40 -0.93 10.21 6.79
C PRO A 40 -2.27 10.05 6.06
N ALA A 41 -2.40 8.99 5.29
CA ALA A 41 -3.64 8.70 4.57
C ALA A 41 -4.75 8.18 5.48
N ARG A 42 -6.01 8.38 5.07
CA ARG A 42 -7.23 8.04 5.84
C ARG A 42 -7.21 6.60 6.40
N ASN A 43 -6.73 5.66 5.60
CA ASN A 43 -6.51 4.24 5.90
C ASN A 43 -5.39 4.00 6.92
N SER A 44 -4.29 4.76 6.86
CA SER A 44 -3.09 4.56 7.69
C SER A 44 -3.06 5.42 8.96
N MET A 45 -3.94 6.42 9.09
CA MET A 45 -3.94 7.40 10.18
C MET A 45 -3.87 6.76 11.58
N TRP A 46 -4.53 5.62 11.79
CA TRP A 46 -4.52 4.91 13.07
C TRP A 46 -3.12 4.44 13.48
N ARG A 47 -2.22 4.16 12.52
CA ARG A 47 -0.82 3.75 12.78
C ARG A 47 0.01 4.86 13.41
N LEU A 48 -0.42 6.11 13.24
CA LEU A 48 0.21 7.31 13.80
C LEU A 48 -0.57 7.89 14.99
N GLY A 49 -1.54 7.13 15.54
CA GLY A 49 -2.28 7.51 16.75
C GLY A 49 -3.49 8.41 16.52
N PHE A 50 -3.79 8.81 15.29
CA PHE A 50 -5.02 9.54 14.99
C PHE A 50 -6.26 8.69 15.35
N PRO A 51 -7.38 9.31 15.74
CA PRO A 51 -8.59 8.61 16.18
C PRO A 51 -9.42 8.05 15.00
N ASN A 52 -8.75 7.53 13.97
CA ASN A 52 -9.38 6.80 12.89
C ASN A 52 -9.65 5.34 13.33
N PRO A 53 -10.73 4.71 12.85
CA PRO A 53 -10.90 3.27 13.03
C PRO A 53 -9.68 2.52 12.50
N VAL A 54 -9.29 1.44 13.18
CA VAL A 54 -8.22 0.56 12.70
C VAL A 54 -8.64 -0.08 11.38
N ASP A 55 -7.73 -0.02 10.43
CA ASP A 55 -7.80 -0.70 9.14
C ASP A 55 -6.57 -1.59 8.99
N TYR A 56 -6.74 -2.90 9.13
CA TYR A 56 -5.63 -3.85 9.05
C TYR A 56 -5.17 -4.08 7.60
N ASP A 57 -6.02 -3.73 6.64
CA ASP A 57 -5.80 -3.89 5.20
C ASP A 57 -5.47 -2.50 4.59
N ASP A 58 -4.87 -1.60 5.37
CA ASP A 58 -4.59 -0.23 4.95
C ASP A 58 -3.51 -0.11 3.86
N ASN A 59 -2.79 -1.19 3.54
CA ASN A 59 -1.89 -1.31 2.39
C ASN A 59 -2.58 -1.90 1.14
N GLU A 60 -3.90 -2.13 1.20
CA GLU A 60 -4.68 -2.89 0.21
C GLU A 60 -5.72 -2.04 -0.54
N LEU A 61 -5.48 -0.73 -0.70
CA LEU A 61 -6.37 0.14 -1.48
C LEU A 61 -6.10 0.06 -2.99
N TYR A 62 -6.20 -1.15 -3.53
CA TYR A 62 -5.91 -1.53 -4.92
C TYR A 62 -7.15 -1.60 -5.82
N CYS A 63 -8.14 -0.73 -5.59
CA CYS A 63 -9.34 -0.63 -6.40
C CYS A 63 -10.20 -1.92 -6.44
N GLY A 64 -10.04 -2.80 -5.44
CA GLY A 64 -10.74 -4.09 -5.32
C GLY A 64 -10.12 -5.27 -6.04
N GLY A 65 -8.95 -5.08 -6.63
CA GLY A 65 -8.15 -6.11 -7.27
C GLY A 65 -8.07 -5.84 -8.75
N TRP A 66 -6.98 -6.25 -9.40
CA TRP A 66 -6.79 -6.04 -10.83
C TRP A 66 -8.01 -6.45 -11.69
N SER A 67 -8.59 -7.63 -11.42
CA SER A 67 -9.77 -8.12 -12.16
C SER A 67 -11.02 -7.26 -11.90
N VAL A 68 -11.26 -6.85 -10.66
CA VAL A 68 -12.40 -5.99 -10.32
C VAL A 68 -12.25 -4.63 -10.99
N GLN A 69 -11.06 -4.02 -10.93
CA GLN A 69 -10.80 -2.74 -11.56
C GLN A 69 -10.95 -2.82 -13.09
N HIS A 70 -10.20 -3.69 -13.75
CA HIS A 70 -10.04 -3.63 -15.20
C HIS A 70 -11.09 -4.43 -15.97
N GLN A 71 -11.47 -5.60 -15.47
CA GLN A 71 -12.45 -6.46 -16.17
C GLN A 71 -13.89 -6.10 -15.82
N GLN A 72 -14.18 -5.83 -14.55
CA GLN A 72 -15.56 -5.59 -14.09
C GLN A 72 -15.92 -4.10 -14.14
N ASN A 73 -15.01 -3.23 -13.69
CA ASN A 73 -15.26 -1.80 -13.57
C ASN A 73 -14.78 -0.99 -14.79
N GLY A 74 -14.18 -1.63 -15.79
CA GLY A 74 -13.71 -0.98 -17.01
C GLY A 74 -12.56 -0.01 -16.78
N GLY A 75 -11.65 -0.35 -15.85
CA GLY A 75 -10.51 0.47 -15.45
C GLY A 75 -10.82 1.51 -14.37
N ARG A 76 -12.09 1.64 -13.96
CA ARG A 76 -12.50 2.63 -12.96
C ARG A 76 -12.13 2.19 -11.54
N CYS A 77 -11.75 3.17 -10.73
CA CYS A 77 -11.39 3.04 -9.32
C CYS A 77 -12.06 4.15 -8.51
N GLY A 78 -12.38 3.90 -7.25
CA GLY A 78 -12.82 4.94 -6.32
C GLY A 78 -11.77 6.05 -6.18
N VAL A 79 -12.21 7.24 -5.78
CA VAL A 79 -11.33 8.42 -5.68
C VAL A 79 -10.18 8.16 -4.68
N CYS A 80 -10.43 7.34 -3.67
CA CYS A 80 -9.48 7.02 -2.62
C CYS A 80 -9.09 5.53 -2.57
N GLY A 81 -9.14 4.83 -3.72
CA GLY A 81 -8.63 3.46 -3.85
C GLY A 81 -9.61 2.34 -3.50
N ASP A 82 -10.81 2.68 -3.04
CA ASP A 82 -11.91 1.73 -2.89
C ASP A 82 -12.36 1.16 -4.26
N PRO A 83 -12.93 -0.06 -4.32
CA PRO A 83 -13.51 -0.60 -5.54
C PRO A 83 -14.65 0.28 -6.08
N TRP A 84 -14.62 0.58 -7.38
CA TRP A 84 -15.56 1.51 -8.00
C TRP A 84 -17.04 1.07 -7.87
N ASN A 85 -17.31 -0.24 -7.91
CA ASN A 85 -18.64 -0.81 -7.77
C ASN A 85 -19.16 -0.88 -6.33
N GLN A 86 -18.39 -0.48 -5.32
CA GLN A 86 -18.91 -0.36 -3.96
C GLN A 86 -19.96 0.75 -3.86
N ARG A 87 -20.92 0.55 -2.94
CA ARG A 87 -21.96 1.53 -2.66
C ARG A 87 -21.34 2.79 -2.03
N GLU A 88 -21.76 3.95 -2.53
CA GLU A 88 -21.34 5.24 -1.98
C GLU A 88 -22.10 5.60 -0.68
N PRO A 89 -21.46 6.32 0.26
CA PRO A 89 -20.04 6.71 0.23
C PRO A 89 -19.13 5.50 0.46
N ARG A 90 -18.06 5.38 -0.35
CA ARG A 90 -17.07 4.32 -0.16
C ARG A 90 -16.29 4.56 1.13
N ALA A 91 -15.63 3.53 1.65
CA ALA A 91 -15.08 3.56 3.01
C ALA A 91 -14.06 4.70 3.22
N HIS A 92 -13.28 5.05 2.20
CA HIS A 92 -12.22 6.05 2.25
C HIS A 92 -12.60 7.39 1.62
N GLU A 93 -13.82 7.51 1.11
CA GLU A 93 -14.38 8.75 0.55
C GLU A 93 -15.22 9.52 1.60
N ALA A 94 -15.51 10.79 1.36
CA ALA A 94 -16.19 11.70 2.29
C ALA A 94 -17.52 11.12 2.77
N GLY A 95 -17.71 11.09 4.09
CA GLY A 95 -18.85 10.44 4.73
C GLY A 95 -18.65 8.93 4.99
N GLY A 96 -17.59 8.34 4.44
CA GLY A 96 -17.16 6.96 4.67
C GLY A 96 -16.61 6.70 6.06
N LYS A 97 -16.28 5.44 6.32
CA LYS A 97 -15.78 4.96 7.62
C LYS A 97 -14.49 5.66 8.03
N PHE A 98 -13.55 5.86 7.11
CA PHE A 98 -12.19 6.36 7.36
C PHE A 98 -12.01 7.84 7.01
N ALA A 99 -12.88 8.43 6.18
CA ALA A 99 -12.84 9.87 5.88
C ALA A 99 -13.45 10.71 7.01
N LYS A 100 -12.68 10.91 8.09
CA LYS A 100 -13.11 11.68 9.27
C LYS A 100 -12.92 13.20 9.15
N GLY A 101 -12.30 13.68 8.07
CA GLY A 101 -12.00 15.10 7.88
C GLY A 101 -10.93 15.63 8.82
N ILE A 102 -10.08 14.74 9.35
CA ILE A 102 -8.98 15.11 10.26
C ILE A 102 -7.79 15.55 9.41
N ILE A 103 -7.31 16.78 9.64
CA ILE A 103 -6.13 17.30 8.96
C ILE A 103 -4.87 16.62 9.54
N GLY A 104 -4.21 15.80 8.72
CA GLY A 104 -3.02 15.04 9.11
C GLY A 104 -1.71 15.82 9.03
N ARG A 105 -1.66 16.85 8.18
CA ARG A 105 -0.51 17.76 8.00
C ARG A 105 -0.96 19.17 7.67
N ARG A 106 -0.17 20.16 8.10
CA ARG A 106 -0.32 21.56 7.70
C ARG A 106 0.91 22.02 6.95
N TYR A 107 0.70 22.59 5.77
CA TYR A 107 1.76 23.05 4.89
C TYR A 107 1.58 24.52 4.54
N THR A 108 2.64 25.12 3.99
CA THR A 108 2.59 26.44 3.38
C THR A 108 2.59 26.35 1.86
N VAL A 109 2.03 27.36 1.20
CA VAL A 109 2.08 27.48 -0.27
C VAL A 109 3.51 27.31 -0.79
N GLY A 110 3.68 26.55 -1.88
CA GLY A 110 4.98 26.35 -2.52
C GLY A 110 5.98 25.44 -1.77
N GLN A 111 5.60 24.90 -0.61
CA GLN A 111 6.48 24.05 0.20
C GLN A 111 6.87 22.76 -0.52
N ASP A 112 8.13 22.37 -0.41
CA ASP A 112 8.56 21.01 -0.70
C ASP A 112 8.18 20.10 0.47
N ILE A 113 7.19 19.26 0.26
CA ILE A 113 6.70 18.32 1.27
C ILE A 113 7.35 16.94 1.06
N THR A 114 7.48 16.18 2.13
CA THR A 114 7.87 14.77 2.06
C THR A 114 6.62 13.94 1.81
N ILE A 115 6.71 13.03 0.84
CA ILE A 115 5.81 11.90 0.66
C ILE A 115 6.55 10.66 1.16
N GLU A 116 6.07 10.02 2.23
CA GLU A 116 6.62 8.77 2.73
C GLU A 116 5.66 7.62 2.41
N VAL A 117 6.14 6.65 1.64
CA VAL A 117 5.43 5.42 1.30
C VAL A 117 6.01 4.27 2.12
N ASP A 118 5.14 3.47 2.73
CA ASP A 118 5.47 2.16 3.29
C ASP A 118 5.08 1.09 2.26
N LEU A 119 6.08 0.61 1.51
CA LEU A 119 5.95 -0.54 0.61
C LEU A 119 6.06 -1.80 1.45
N THR A 120 4.95 -2.51 1.61
CA THR A 120 4.92 -3.82 2.27
C THR A 120 5.20 -4.98 1.32
N SER A 121 4.93 -4.78 0.02
CA SER A 121 5.29 -5.69 -1.07
C SER A 121 5.59 -4.84 -2.32
N ASN A 122 6.86 -4.74 -2.70
CA ASN A 122 7.37 -3.91 -3.78
C ASN A 122 7.29 -4.63 -5.13
N HIS A 123 6.52 -4.06 -6.06
CA HIS A 123 6.33 -4.58 -7.43
C HIS A 123 6.89 -3.63 -8.49
N TYR A 124 7.88 -2.82 -8.13
CA TYR A 124 8.49 -1.82 -9.00
C TYR A 124 7.45 -0.84 -9.55
N GLY A 125 7.79 -0.05 -10.58
CA GLY A 125 6.90 0.95 -11.15
C GLY A 125 7.16 2.32 -10.52
N TYR A 126 6.10 3.08 -10.27
CA TYR A 126 6.24 4.49 -9.89
C TYR A 126 5.08 5.02 -9.07
N PHE A 127 5.34 6.11 -8.35
CA PHE A 127 4.34 6.86 -7.59
C PHE A 127 4.00 8.18 -8.27
N GLU A 128 2.74 8.55 -8.21
CA GLU A 128 2.27 9.90 -8.52
C GLU A 128 1.51 10.49 -7.34
N ALA A 129 1.57 11.82 -7.20
CA ALA A 129 0.77 12.54 -6.22
C ALA A 129 0.05 13.71 -6.88
N LYS A 130 -1.20 13.92 -6.49
CA LYS A 130 -2.05 15.03 -6.92
C LYS A 130 -2.68 15.70 -5.69
N ILE A 131 -3.11 16.95 -5.81
CA ILE A 131 -3.78 17.66 -4.71
C ILE A 131 -5.09 18.28 -5.18
N CYS A 132 -6.17 18.20 -4.39
CA CYS A 132 -7.43 18.90 -4.69
C CYS A 132 -7.78 19.88 -3.56
N PRO A 133 -8.00 21.17 -3.85
CA PRO A 133 -8.51 22.14 -2.87
C PRO A 133 -10.02 21.97 -2.67
N ASN A 134 -10.42 21.11 -1.74
CA ASN A 134 -11.81 20.69 -1.54
C ASN A 134 -12.58 21.56 -0.51
N ASN A 135 -11.89 22.10 0.50
CA ASN A 135 -12.38 23.04 1.53
C ASN A 135 -13.61 22.60 2.35
N ASN A 136 -14.12 21.38 2.16
CA ASN A 136 -15.21 20.84 2.94
C ASN A 136 -15.12 19.31 3.03
N PRO A 137 -14.77 18.74 4.20
CA PRO A 137 -14.59 17.29 4.37
C PRO A 137 -15.89 16.47 4.25
N ARG A 138 -17.05 17.11 4.07
CA ARG A 138 -18.34 16.44 3.83
C ARG A 138 -18.62 16.19 2.35
N TYR A 139 -17.88 16.83 1.45
CA TYR A 139 -17.97 16.61 0.01
C TYR A 139 -16.70 15.90 -0.47
N GLU A 140 -16.86 14.90 -1.32
CA GLU A 140 -15.72 14.17 -1.87
C GLU A 140 -15.03 14.99 -2.97
N ALA A 141 -13.70 14.96 -2.98
CA ALA A 141 -12.92 15.56 -4.05
C ALA A 141 -13.16 14.77 -5.35
N THR A 142 -13.19 15.45 -6.50
CA THR A 142 -13.41 14.75 -7.77
C THR A 142 -12.11 14.47 -8.49
N GLN A 143 -12.07 13.44 -9.35
CA GLN A 143 -10.89 13.15 -10.16
C GLN A 143 -10.50 14.34 -11.05
N GLU A 144 -11.49 15.07 -11.58
CA GLU A 144 -11.29 16.28 -12.39
C GLU A 144 -10.64 17.43 -11.59
N CYS A 145 -10.77 17.44 -10.27
CA CYS A 145 -10.06 18.38 -9.41
C CYS A 145 -8.59 17.99 -9.28
N PHE A 146 -8.30 16.72 -8.96
CA PHE A 146 -6.93 16.21 -8.85
C PHE A 146 -6.14 16.38 -10.14
N ASP A 147 -6.76 16.10 -11.28
CA ASP A 147 -6.10 16.16 -12.59
C ASP A 147 -5.67 17.59 -12.99
N ARG A 148 -6.21 18.63 -12.34
CA ARG A 148 -5.77 20.02 -12.55
C ARG A 148 -4.51 20.39 -11.77
N TYR A 149 -4.15 19.60 -10.75
CA TYR A 149 -3.09 19.95 -9.80
C TYR A 149 -2.18 18.73 -9.52
N PRO A 150 -1.46 18.22 -10.53
CA PRO A 150 -0.40 17.25 -10.29
C PRO A 150 0.73 17.86 -9.45
N LEU A 151 1.34 17.06 -8.59
CA LEU A 151 2.51 17.45 -7.81
C LEU A 151 3.78 16.93 -8.49
N TYR A 152 4.73 17.83 -8.70
CA TYR A 152 6.01 17.50 -9.34
C TYR A 152 7.02 17.05 -8.30
N VAL A 153 7.83 16.06 -8.64
CA VAL A 153 8.97 15.62 -7.82
C VAL A 153 9.93 16.80 -7.66
N SER A 154 10.28 17.13 -6.42
CA SER A 154 11.09 18.30 -6.10
C SER A 154 12.45 18.21 -6.79
N GLY A 155 12.83 19.26 -7.52
CA GLY A 155 14.08 19.32 -8.26
C GLY A 155 14.01 18.75 -9.69
N THR A 156 12.88 18.18 -10.11
CA THR A 156 12.66 17.71 -11.48
C THR A 156 11.45 18.39 -12.12
N ARG A 157 11.10 17.98 -13.35
CA ARG A 157 9.85 18.35 -14.03
C ARG A 157 8.90 17.16 -14.17
N ASP A 158 9.19 16.08 -13.46
CA ASP A 158 8.46 14.83 -13.55
C ASP A 158 7.37 14.78 -12.49
N VAL A 159 6.21 14.22 -12.85
CA VAL A 159 5.10 13.96 -11.93
C VAL A 159 5.18 12.57 -11.30
N ALA A 160 6.01 11.70 -11.88
CA ALA A 160 6.20 10.32 -11.47
C ALA A 160 7.55 10.15 -10.77
N MET A 161 7.53 9.64 -9.54
CA MET A 161 8.72 9.14 -8.84
C MET A 161 8.90 7.67 -9.16
N GLN A 162 9.96 7.33 -9.91
CA GLN A 162 10.30 5.94 -10.22
C GLN A 162 10.87 5.25 -8.98
N ILE A 163 10.39 4.04 -8.69
CA ILE A 163 10.94 3.22 -7.61
C ILE A 163 12.34 2.73 -8.05
N PRO A 164 13.40 3.00 -7.26
CA PRO A 164 14.74 2.52 -7.59
C PRO A 164 14.77 0.99 -7.79
N PRO A 165 15.45 0.46 -8.84
CA PRO A 165 15.44 -0.98 -9.14
C PRO A 165 16.02 -1.86 -8.03
N ASP A 166 16.89 -1.31 -7.19
CA ASP A 166 17.54 -1.96 -6.05
C ASP A 166 16.73 -1.84 -4.75
N THR A 167 15.52 -1.25 -4.81
CA THR A 167 14.64 -1.15 -3.65
C THR A 167 14.26 -2.54 -3.16
N PRO A 168 14.44 -2.85 -1.86
CA PRO A 168 14.07 -4.14 -1.30
C PRO A 168 12.56 -4.40 -1.41
N LYS A 169 12.15 -5.65 -1.18
CA LYS A 169 10.74 -6.06 -1.23
C LYS A 169 9.84 -5.26 -0.27
N LYS A 170 10.36 -4.98 0.92
CA LYS A 170 9.76 -4.09 1.90
C LYS A 170 10.65 -2.86 2.07
N ALA A 171 10.09 -1.66 1.93
CA ALA A 171 10.86 -0.43 2.00
C ALA A 171 10.03 0.75 2.51
N TYR A 172 10.69 1.64 3.25
CA TYR A 172 10.17 2.99 3.49
C TYR A 172 10.81 3.92 2.48
N LEU A 173 9.99 4.46 1.57
CA LEU A 173 10.46 5.31 0.48
C LEU A 173 9.99 6.76 0.70
N PRO A 174 10.83 7.61 1.29
CA PRO A 174 10.60 9.05 1.30
C PRO A 174 11.05 9.66 -0.04
N TYR A 175 10.18 10.48 -0.62
CA TYR A 175 10.54 11.38 -1.72
C TYR A 175 9.91 12.74 -1.48
N ARG A 176 10.32 13.76 -2.23
CA ARG A 176 9.78 15.12 -2.06
C ARG A 176 9.01 15.56 -3.29
N VAL A 177 7.89 16.24 -3.06
CA VAL A 177 7.10 16.89 -4.11
C VAL A 177 6.84 18.33 -3.74
N ARG A 178 6.66 19.18 -4.75
CA ARG A 178 6.41 20.60 -4.55
C ARG A 178 4.92 20.92 -4.63
N LEU A 179 4.39 21.56 -3.58
CA LEU A 179 3.04 22.12 -3.60
C LEU A 179 2.95 23.33 -4.56
N PRO A 180 1.81 23.57 -5.22
CA PRO A 180 1.64 24.75 -6.06
C PRO A 180 1.75 26.05 -5.23
N PRO A 181 2.49 27.07 -5.69
CA PRO A 181 2.77 28.28 -4.90
C PRO A 181 1.58 29.24 -4.73
N TYR A 182 0.43 28.91 -5.32
CA TYR A 182 -0.80 29.72 -5.32
C TYR A 182 -2.00 28.98 -4.72
N LEU A 183 -1.84 27.71 -4.34
CA LEU A 183 -2.94 26.86 -3.88
C LEU A 183 -3.05 26.93 -2.36
N THR A 184 -4.22 27.34 -1.86
CA THR A 184 -4.54 27.33 -0.43
C THR A 184 -5.85 26.59 -0.19
N CYS A 185 -5.97 26.01 1.00
CA CYS A 185 -7.16 25.26 1.38
C CYS A 185 -7.19 25.04 2.90
N THR A 186 -8.40 25.08 3.46
CA THR A 186 -8.67 24.66 4.84
C THR A 186 -8.66 23.13 4.97
N GLN A 187 -9.07 22.45 3.90
CA GLN A 187 -8.97 21.01 3.73
C GLN A 187 -8.69 20.73 2.25
N CYS A 188 -7.47 20.33 1.94
CA CYS A 188 -7.09 19.69 0.69
C CYS A 188 -7.09 18.18 0.87
N VAL A 189 -7.28 17.48 -0.24
CA VAL A 189 -6.97 16.05 -0.33
C VAL A 189 -5.72 15.88 -1.17
N ILE A 190 -4.74 15.14 -0.69
CA ILE A 190 -3.64 14.62 -1.51
C ILE A 190 -4.03 13.20 -1.92
N GLN A 191 -4.10 12.95 -3.23
CA GLN A 191 -4.31 11.63 -3.82
C GLN A 191 -2.96 11.09 -4.25
N TRP A 192 -2.48 10.07 -3.55
CA TRP A 192 -1.28 9.32 -3.94
C TRP A 192 -1.72 8.08 -4.71
N THR A 193 -1.08 7.80 -5.83
CA THR A 193 -1.30 6.58 -6.62
C THR A 193 0.01 5.87 -6.88
N TYR A 194 0.06 4.57 -6.62
CA TYR A 194 1.14 3.67 -7.00
C TYR A 194 0.70 2.86 -8.21
N TYR A 195 1.49 2.93 -9.29
CA TYR A 195 1.34 2.10 -10.48
C TYR A 195 2.41 1.01 -10.46
N THR A 196 2.00 -0.26 -10.34
CA THR A 196 2.94 -1.40 -10.28
C THR A 196 3.67 -1.61 -11.62
N GLY A 197 4.86 -2.19 -11.56
CA GLY A 197 5.73 -2.45 -12.72
C GLY A 197 5.97 -3.93 -13.02
N ASN A 198 5.30 -4.83 -12.30
CA ASN A 198 5.51 -6.29 -12.39
C ASN A 198 4.56 -7.00 -13.38
N MET A 199 3.62 -6.28 -14.00
CA MET A 199 2.64 -6.89 -14.90
C MET A 199 3.22 -7.17 -16.29
N TRP A 200 2.99 -8.37 -16.81
CA TRP A 200 3.30 -8.70 -18.20
C TRP A 200 2.21 -8.18 -19.13
N GLY A 201 2.60 -7.49 -20.19
CA GLY A 201 1.66 -7.01 -21.20
C GLY A 201 2.34 -6.59 -22.48
N ILE A 202 1.55 -6.08 -23.43
CA ILE A 202 2.03 -5.63 -24.73
C ILE A 202 2.41 -4.14 -24.64
N CYS A 203 3.66 -3.84 -24.93
CA CYS A 203 4.19 -2.47 -24.96
C CYS A 203 3.73 -1.74 -26.25
N PRO A 204 3.86 -0.40 -26.33
CA PRO A 204 3.44 0.37 -27.52
C PRO A 204 4.10 -0.04 -28.84
N ASN A 205 5.30 -0.63 -28.78
CA ASN A 205 6.02 -1.17 -29.92
C ASN A 205 5.56 -2.58 -30.35
N GLY A 206 4.53 -3.14 -29.70
CA GLY A 206 3.97 -4.46 -29.98
C GLY A 206 4.69 -5.64 -29.31
N THR A 207 5.77 -5.41 -28.56
CA THR A 207 6.48 -6.50 -27.85
C THR A 207 5.83 -6.81 -26.50
N GLY A 208 5.85 -8.07 -26.07
CA GLY A 208 5.48 -8.44 -24.71
C GLY A 208 6.64 -8.23 -23.74
N ALA A 209 6.41 -7.55 -22.62
CA ALA A 209 7.39 -7.39 -21.54
C ALA A 209 6.72 -7.17 -20.18
N ASN A 210 7.48 -7.39 -19.09
CA ASN A 210 7.11 -6.94 -17.75
C ASN A 210 7.11 -5.41 -17.67
N GLY A 211 6.17 -4.85 -16.91
CA GLY A 211 5.92 -3.41 -16.82
C GLY A 211 5.10 -2.85 -17.99
N CYS A 212 4.69 -3.70 -18.93
CA CYS A 212 3.80 -3.33 -20.03
C CYS A 212 2.37 -3.82 -19.78
N GLY A 213 1.41 -3.21 -20.48
CA GLY A 213 -0.02 -3.47 -20.26
C GLY A 213 -0.61 -2.64 -19.14
N THR A 214 -1.75 -3.08 -18.62
CA THR A 214 -2.52 -2.31 -17.63
C THR A 214 -2.08 -2.69 -16.22
N PRO A 215 -1.46 -1.78 -15.45
CA PRO A 215 -0.96 -2.12 -14.13
C PRO A 215 -2.08 -2.27 -13.10
N GLU A 216 -1.77 -2.90 -11.97
CA GLU A 216 -2.55 -2.77 -10.75
C GLU A 216 -2.17 -1.47 -10.04
N TRP A 217 -3.17 -0.73 -9.54
CA TRP A 217 -2.91 0.58 -8.93
C TRP A 217 -3.42 0.63 -7.49
N PHE A 218 -2.60 1.19 -6.61
CA PHE A 218 -2.97 1.48 -5.22
C PHE A 218 -3.22 2.95 -5.11
N ARG A 219 -4.27 3.35 -4.39
CA ARG A 219 -4.59 4.76 -4.24
C ARG A 219 -4.98 5.08 -2.81
N ASN A 220 -4.39 6.13 -2.26
CA ASN A 220 -4.70 6.61 -0.92
C ASN A 220 -5.02 8.10 -0.96
N CYS A 221 -5.85 8.54 -0.02
CA CYS A 221 -6.19 9.95 0.18
C CYS A 221 -5.72 10.42 1.56
N ALA A 222 -5.04 11.56 1.61
CA ALA A 222 -4.63 12.21 2.85
C ALA A 222 -5.23 13.63 2.94
N ASP A 223 -5.82 13.96 4.08
CA ASP A 223 -6.42 15.27 4.32
C ASP A 223 -5.38 16.23 4.93
N VAL A 224 -5.11 17.35 4.27
CA VAL A 224 -4.08 18.33 4.66
C VAL A 224 -4.63 19.76 4.58
N SER A 225 -3.94 20.74 5.18
CA SER A 225 -4.27 22.16 4.97
C SER A 225 -3.08 22.91 4.39
N VAL A 226 -3.33 23.85 3.47
CA VAL A 226 -2.28 24.69 2.88
C VAL A 226 -2.60 26.16 3.14
N VAL A 227 -1.71 26.85 3.85
CA VAL A 227 -1.88 28.25 4.27
C VAL A 227 -0.85 29.18 3.62
N THR A 228 -1.15 30.48 3.57
CA THR A 228 -0.19 31.49 3.10
C THR A 228 0.84 31.82 4.18
N THR A 229 2.05 32.16 3.77
CA THR A 229 3.09 32.71 4.64
C THR A 229 2.92 34.23 4.74
N THR A 230 1.88 34.71 5.43
CA THR A 230 1.61 36.16 5.51
C THR A 230 2.56 36.92 6.44
N ALA A 231 3.50 36.25 7.10
CA ALA A 231 4.61 36.85 7.84
C ALA A 231 5.84 35.95 7.70
N GLY A 232 7.01 36.54 7.46
CA GLY A 232 8.26 35.82 7.17
C GLY A 232 8.56 34.68 8.15
N LEU A 233 8.97 33.53 7.60
CA LEU A 233 9.20 32.24 8.25
C LEU A 233 8.00 31.75 9.09
N PRO A 234 7.45 30.54 8.83
CA PRO A 234 6.40 30.00 9.68
C PRO A 234 6.90 29.98 11.13
N PRO A 235 6.08 30.39 12.10
CA PRO A 235 6.45 30.25 13.49
C PRO A 235 6.81 28.77 13.76
N PRO A 236 7.84 28.48 14.56
CA PRO A 236 8.28 27.10 14.82
C PRO A 236 7.13 26.17 15.24
N PHE A 237 6.09 26.72 15.87
CA PHE A 237 4.90 25.99 16.30
C PHE A 237 3.96 25.52 15.18
N VAL A 238 3.96 26.13 13.99
CA VAL A 238 3.21 25.62 12.82
C VAL A 238 3.84 24.31 12.33
N SER A 239 5.14 24.11 12.57
CA SER A 239 5.87 22.87 12.27
C SER A 239 5.98 21.91 13.47
N ALA A 240 5.57 22.31 14.68
CA ALA A 240 5.85 21.54 15.91
C ALA A 240 4.68 20.67 16.41
N GLN A 241 3.50 20.76 15.80
CA GLN A 241 2.32 20.02 16.25
C GLN A 241 1.43 19.59 15.06
N ASP A 242 2.03 18.87 14.11
CA ASP A 242 1.30 18.30 12.98
C ASP A 242 0.31 17.19 13.40
N ASN A 243 0.61 16.47 14.48
CA ASN A 243 -0.24 15.42 15.01
C ASN A 243 -0.29 15.47 16.55
N PRO A 244 -1.38 15.97 17.17
CA PRO A 244 -1.50 16.05 18.62
C PRO A 244 -1.67 14.68 19.30
N PHE A 245 -1.91 13.62 18.53
CA PHE A 245 -2.08 12.25 19.04
C PHE A 245 -0.80 11.42 18.97
N LEU A 246 0.28 11.95 18.37
CA LEU A 246 1.55 11.24 18.22
C LEU A 246 2.23 11.10 19.57
N LEU A 247 2.37 9.86 20.04
CA LEU A 247 3.20 9.53 21.17
C LEU A 247 4.65 9.45 20.74
N TYR A 248 5.54 9.83 21.65
CA TYR A 248 6.97 9.70 21.49
C TYR A 248 7.52 8.83 22.61
N TYR A 249 8.49 7.99 22.28
CA TYR A 249 9.23 7.25 23.29
C TYR A 249 10.69 7.70 23.30
N ARG A 250 11.31 7.52 24.45
CA ARG A 250 12.71 7.85 24.70
C ARG A 250 13.42 6.56 25.02
N ASP A 251 14.43 6.22 24.23
CA ASP A 251 15.30 5.10 24.58
C ASP A 251 16.17 5.49 25.78
N LEU A 252 16.16 4.65 26.82
CA LEU A 252 16.99 4.84 28.01
C LEU A 252 18.49 4.73 27.67
N ARG A 253 18.85 4.01 26.61
CA ARG A 253 20.24 3.85 26.12
C ARG A 253 20.69 5.03 25.26
N ALA A 254 19.76 5.78 24.68
CA ALA A 254 20.01 6.97 23.86
C ALA A 254 19.15 8.15 24.39
N PRO A 255 19.49 8.72 25.55
CA PRO A 255 18.65 9.68 26.25
C PRO A 255 18.37 10.98 25.48
N TYR A 256 19.10 11.27 24.41
CA TYR A 256 18.88 12.46 23.57
C TYR A 256 18.04 12.16 22.32
N GLN A 257 17.70 10.90 22.08
CA GLN A 257 16.95 10.48 20.90
C GLN A 257 15.51 10.19 21.30
N VAL A 258 14.62 11.08 20.86
CA VAL A 258 13.17 10.93 21.00
C VAL A 258 12.62 10.56 19.63
N THR A 259 11.96 9.42 19.52
CA THR A 259 11.44 8.92 18.25
C THR A 259 9.90 8.87 18.29
N PRO A 260 9.24 9.20 17.18
CA PRO A 260 7.79 9.09 17.09
C PRO A 260 7.38 7.62 17.11
N LEU A 261 6.35 7.29 17.88
CA LEU A 261 5.74 5.97 17.85
C LEU A 261 4.88 5.83 16.60
N VAL A 262 5.24 4.89 15.72
CA VAL A 262 4.51 4.54 14.50
C VAL A 262 4.35 3.02 14.45
N VAL A 263 3.12 2.54 14.25
CA VAL A 263 2.83 1.10 14.12
C VAL A 263 3.11 0.64 12.69
N ARG A 264 4.31 0.12 12.45
CA ARG A 264 4.78 -0.32 11.12
C ARG A 264 4.52 -1.79 10.81
N ALA A 265 4.21 -2.60 11.83
CA ALA A 265 3.92 -4.01 11.63
C ALA A 265 2.61 -4.19 10.83
N GLN A 266 2.63 -5.07 9.83
CA GLN A 266 1.45 -5.38 9.03
C GLN A 266 0.56 -6.40 9.74
N VAL A 267 1.16 -7.48 10.22
CA VAL A 267 0.52 -8.55 10.96
C VAL A 267 1.37 -8.92 12.17
N CYS A 268 0.70 -9.39 13.21
CA CYS A 268 1.35 -9.97 14.38
C CYS A 268 0.67 -11.30 14.72
N LEU A 269 1.49 -12.34 14.86
CA LEU A 269 1.06 -13.72 15.06
C LEU A 269 1.55 -14.22 16.42
N PRO A 270 0.90 -15.23 17.00
CA PRO A 270 1.41 -15.88 18.20
C PRO A 270 2.75 -16.56 17.91
N THR A 271 3.63 -16.60 18.91
CA THR A 271 4.83 -17.44 18.86
C THR A 271 4.46 -18.93 18.85
N ASP A 272 5.39 -19.80 18.48
CA ASP A 272 5.18 -21.25 18.42
C ASP A 272 4.62 -21.86 19.72
N ALA A 273 5.01 -21.29 20.86
CA ALA A 273 4.54 -21.72 22.18
C ALA A 273 3.04 -21.45 22.39
N TYR A 274 2.47 -20.43 21.74
CA TYR A 274 1.11 -19.95 21.97
C TYR A 274 0.20 -20.08 20.73
N ARG A 275 0.71 -20.49 19.56
CA ARG A 275 -0.07 -20.61 18.30
C ARG A 275 -1.26 -21.56 18.35
N ARG A 276 -1.26 -22.53 19.26
CA ARG A 276 -2.35 -23.51 19.44
C ARG A 276 -3.47 -23.01 20.37
N LEU A 277 -3.30 -21.88 21.05
CA LEU A 277 -4.31 -21.34 21.92
C LEU A 277 -5.43 -20.63 21.12
N PRO A 278 -6.70 -21.00 21.31
CA PRO A 278 -7.82 -20.34 20.65
C PRO A 278 -7.85 -18.83 20.94
N GLY A 279 -8.08 -18.01 19.91
CA GLY A 279 -8.15 -16.55 20.02
C GLY A 279 -6.80 -15.84 20.15
N MET A 280 -5.68 -16.56 20.27
CA MET A 280 -4.36 -15.94 20.42
C MET A 280 -3.95 -15.13 19.19
N ARG A 281 -4.34 -15.57 17.99
CA ARG A 281 -4.09 -14.82 16.74
C ARG A 281 -4.75 -13.45 16.77
N ASP A 282 -6.02 -13.39 17.13
CA ASP A 282 -6.76 -12.13 17.27
C ASP A 282 -6.21 -11.25 18.38
N TRP A 283 -5.79 -11.87 19.49
CA TRP A 283 -5.16 -11.17 20.59
C TRP A 283 -3.85 -10.51 20.16
N CYS A 284 -2.96 -11.23 19.47
CA CYS A 284 -1.71 -10.70 18.94
C CYS A 284 -1.96 -9.59 17.94
N ARG A 285 -2.82 -9.81 16.94
CA ARG A 285 -3.17 -8.78 15.95
C ARG A 285 -3.70 -7.51 16.64
N SER A 286 -4.67 -7.65 17.53
CA SER A 286 -5.33 -6.50 18.16
C SER A 286 -4.43 -5.77 19.16
N ASN A 287 -3.65 -6.50 19.98
CA ASN A 287 -2.83 -5.87 21.02
C ASN A 287 -1.50 -5.36 20.49
N CYS A 288 -0.87 -6.06 19.54
CA CYS A 288 0.39 -5.62 18.97
C CYS A 288 0.21 -4.46 17.99
N LEU A 289 -0.90 -4.42 17.24
CA LEU A 289 -1.16 -3.36 16.28
C LEU A 289 -1.99 -2.20 16.85
N ARG A 290 -2.42 -2.23 18.12
CA ARG A 290 -3.09 -1.04 18.69
C ARG A 290 -2.11 0.12 18.86
N TYR A 291 -2.64 1.32 19.05
CA TYR A 291 -1.84 2.50 19.40
C TYR A 291 -2.14 2.97 20.84
N PRO A 292 -1.19 2.92 21.79
CA PRO A 292 0.17 2.37 21.69
C PRO A 292 0.21 0.83 21.75
N PRO A 293 1.16 0.18 21.03
CA PRO A 293 1.29 -1.28 21.01
C PRO A 293 1.47 -1.92 22.38
N ASN A 294 0.90 -3.10 22.56
CA ASN A 294 1.21 -4.02 23.64
C ASN A 294 1.52 -5.40 23.04
N CYS A 295 2.78 -5.62 22.74
CA CYS A 295 3.24 -6.83 22.06
C CYS A 295 4.36 -7.52 22.84
N PRO A 296 4.06 -8.35 23.85
CA PRO A 296 5.08 -9.09 24.56
C PRO A 296 5.75 -10.10 23.61
N PRO A 297 7.09 -10.05 23.43
CA PRO A 297 7.79 -10.89 22.46
C PRO A 297 7.74 -12.39 22.78
N MET A 298 7.46 -12.75 24.04
CA MET A 298 7.22 -14.14 24.45
C MET A 298 5.90 -14.71 23.91
N LEU A 299 4.92 -13.83 23.66
CA LEU A 299 3.55 -14.20 23.28
C LEU A 299 3.33 -14.05 21.77
N CYS A 300 3.84 -12.96 21.19
CA CYS A 300 3.58 -12.59 19.81
C CYS A 300 4.86 -12.18 19.10
N GLN A 301 4.88 -12.43 17.79
CA GLN A 301 5.90 -11.98 16.84
C GLN A 301 5.23 -11.20 15.72
N CYS A 302 5.88 -10.16 15.22
CA CYS A 302 5.38 -9.32 14.13
C CYS A 302 6.39 -9.36 12.99
N PRO A 303 6.37 -10.40 12.15
CA PRO A 303 7.36 -10.55 11.11
C PRO A 303 7.26 -9.42 10.10
N ASP A 304 8.41 -8.96 9.61
CA ASP A 304 8.49 -7.95 8.57
C ASP A 304 9.10 -8.47 7.26
N GLN A 305 9.71 -9.65 7.30
CA GLN A 305 10.25 -10.34 6.15
C GLN A 305 9.81 -11.81 6.12
N CYS A 306 9.57 -12.32 4.92
CA CYS A 306 9.43 -13.74 4.65
C CYS A 306 10.32 -14.11 3.47
N ASP A 307 10.97 -15.26 3.60
CA ASP A 307 11.79 -15.87 2.56
C ASP A 307 11.21 -17.25 2.20
N ALA A 308 11.32 -17.61 0.92
CA ALA A 308 10.92 -18.91 0.42
C ALA A 308 11.93 -19.98 0.84
N ILE A 309 11.42 -21.07 1.37
CA ILE A 309 12.18 -22.25 1.79
C ILE A 309 11.68 -23.50 1.05
N GLY A 310 12.33 -24.63 1.29
CA GLY A 310 11.91 -25.91 0.71
C GLY A 310 11.92 -25.88 -0.82
N GLU A 311 10.81 -26.30 -1.43
CA GLU A 311 10.70 -26.41 -2.89
C GLU A 311 10.68 -25.07 -3.64
N LEU A 312 10.33 -23.98 -2.93
CA LEU A 312 10.28 -22.63 -3.49
C LEU A 312 11.60 -21.87 -3.36
N ALA A 313 12.55 -22.39 -2.57
CA ALA A 313 13.82 -21.73 -2.30
C ALA A 313 14.58 -21.38 -3.59
N GLY A 314 15.00 -20.12 -3.71
CA GLY A 314 15.79 -19.62 -4.84
C GLY A 314 15.02 -19.42 -6.16
N ARG A 315 13.70 -19.65 -6.19
CA ARG A 315 12.88 -19.34 -7.36
C ARG A 315 12.58 -17.84 -7.43
N GLU A 316 12.67 -17.28 -8.63
CA GLU A 316 12.35 -15.87 -8.87
C GLU A 316 10.89 -15.58 -8.46
N GLY A 317 10.68 -14.52 -7.67
CA GLY A 317 9.37 -14.12 -7.16
C GLY A 317 8.82 -14.94 -5.99
N ALA A 318 9.46 -16.04 -5.58
CA ALA A 318 8.92 -16.92 -4.52
C ALA A 318 8.86 -16.25 -3.14
N ASP A 319 9.88 -15.48 -2.77
CA ASP A 319 9.85 -14.74 -1.50
C ASP A 319 8.75 -13.67 -1.48
N ALA A 320 8.45 -13.04 -2.63
CA ALA A 320 7.37 -12.07 -2.74
C ALA A 320 6.02 -12.77 -2.53
N HIS A 321 5.83 -13.94 -3.15
CA HIS A 321 4.70 -14.81 -2.88
C HIS A 321 4.57 -15.15 -1.38
N CYS A 322 5.68 -15.47 -0.70
CA CYS A 322 5.64 -15.71 0.74
C CYS A 322 5.22 -14.47 1.53
N GLN A 323 5.71 -13.27 1.18
CA GLN A 323 5.28 -12.03 1.85
C GLN A 323 3.79 -11.78 1.66
N ASP A 324 3.26 -11.92 0.45
CA ASP A 324 1.84 -11.68 0.15
C ASP A 324 0.91 -12.73 0.81
N MET A 325 1.40 -13.94 1.05
CA MET A 325 0.62 -14.99 1.71
C MET A 325 0.72 -14.94 3.25
N CYS A 326 1.84 -14.47 3.79
CA CYS A 326 2.17 -14.60 5.21
C CYS A 326 2.13 -13.27 5.99
N ILE A 327 2.45 -12.13 5.36
CA ILE A 327 2.49 -10.79 5.97
C ILE A 327 1.25 -10.00 5.56
N VAL A 328 0.08 -10.59 5.78
CA VAL A 328 -1.23 -9.96 5.51
C VAL A 328 -2.13 -10.15 6.72
N ASN A 329 -3.23 -9.39 6.79
CA ASN A 329 -4.15 -9.42 7.94
C ASN A 329 -4.75 -10.82 8.22
N ASN A 330 -4.99 -11.60 7.16
CA ASN A 330 -5.46 -12.99 7.26
C ASN A 330 -4.51 -13.95 6.53
N PRO A 331 -3.37 -14.31 7.16
CA PRO A 331 -2.31 -15.02 6.47
C PRO A 331 -2.65 -16.49 6.26
N GLN A 332 -2.37 -16.97 5.04
CA GLN A 332 -2.47 -18.36 4.60
C GLN A 332 -1.06 -18.88 4.31
N CYS A 333 -0.17 -18.74 5.30
CA CYS A 333 1.25 -19.01 5.15
C CYS A 333 1.55 -20.52 5.08
N PRO A 334 2.15 -21.04 3.99
CA PRO A 334 2.58 -22.43 3.92
C PRO A 334 3.89 -22.62 4.70
N GLU A 335 3.81 -23.20 5.90
CA GLU A 335 4.96 -23.35 6.82
C GLU A 335 6.12 -24.21 6.26
N ASP A 336 5.86 -25.05 5.26
CA ASP A 336 6.86 -25.89 4.57
C ASP A 336 7.59 -25.16 3.44
N GLN A 337 7.06 -24.03 2.99
CA GLN A 337 7.53 -23.29 1.81
C GLN A 337 7.90 -21.83 2.11
N CYS A 338 7.47 -21.28 3.24
CA CYS A 338 7.74 -19.90 3.62
C CYS A 338 8.19 -19.82 5.09
N SER A 339 9.25 -19.05 5.34
CA SER A 339 9.78 -18.75 6.67
C SER A 339 9.75 -17.24 6.90
N CYS A 340 9.11 -16.80 7.98
CA CYS A 340 8.92 -15.39 8.31
C CYS A 340 9.52 -15.06 9.67
N TYR A 341 10.17 -13.89 9.79
CA TYR A 341 10.88 -13.46 10.99
C TYR A 341 10.69 -11.98 11.29
#